data_AF-A0A8K0W378-F1
#
_entry.id   AF-A0A8K0W378-F1
#
_cell.length_a   1.000
_cell.length_b   1.000
_cell.length_c   1.000
_cell.angle_alpha   90.00
_cell.angle_beta   90.00
_cell.angle_gamma   90.00
#
_symmetry.space_group_name_H-M   'P 1'
#
loop_
_entity.id
_entity.type
_entity.pdbx_description
1 polymer ?
#
loop_
_entity_poly.entity_id
_entity_poly.type
_entity_poly.pdbx_seq_one_letter_code
_entity_poly.pdbx_strand_id
1 'polypeptide(L)'
;MTRSASLLFGILAVQRIALVHGLPASADRFQLVGREDLSPDNFDLAPRQDIPDALAGFPSGPLNQLLRLFSTLPQGAVALDAVGKIITPLTQVLADSKGIETTRNDLANGAPCAAVTVVFARGTTEPGNVGLFAGPPFFDALSEQLEDSSLAVQGVEYPATFASFNQNGTAGVPSMTKFINQALTSCPNTKLVMSGYSQGALVVRSTAASLPAATMAKVNSVVTFGDPGNPGPITGAQDKTLIICHENDAVCQGGFITVDHLTYADDASTAAAFVLQKAGIDSE
;
A
#
# COMPACT_ATOMS: atom_id res chain seq x y z
N MET A 1 29.50 -1.46 75.00
CA MET A 1 30.24 -0.19 74.96
C MET A 1 29.79 0.60 73.73
N THR A 2 29.05 1.67 74.03
CA THR A 2 28.78 2.94 73.34
C THR A 2 29.39 3.28 71.97
N ARG A 3 28.54 3.93 71.15
CA ARG A 3 28.75 4.66 69.88
C ARG A 3 29.56 5.97 70.03
N SER A 4 29.90 6.53 68.85
CA SER A 4 30.28 7.93 68.49
C SER A 4 31.78 8.22 68.41
N ALA A 5 32.32 9.02 67.49
CA ALA A 5 31.88 9.64 66.22
C ALA A 5 33.15 10.25 65.58
N SER A 6 33.19 10.47 64.25
CA SER A 6 33.86 11.61 63.61
C SER A 6 33.58 11.66 62.10
N LEU A 7 32.88 12.71 61.68
CA LEU A 7 32.80 13.20 60.29
C LEU A 7 34.07 14.01 60.00
N LEU A 8 34.65 13.89 58.81
CA LEU A 8 35.42 14.99 58.20
C LEU A 8 35.23 15.02 56.67
N PHE A 9 35.15 16.25 56.17
CA PHE A 9 34.74 16.72 54.84
C PHE A 9 35.56 16.18 53.66
N GLY A 10 34.87 15.75 52.59
CA GLY A 10 35.45 15.52 51.27
C GLY A 10 35.14 16.67 50.31
N ILE A 11 36.18 17.33 49.81
CA ILE A 11 36.15 18.48 48.89
C ILE A 11 35.74 18.02 47.49
N LEU A 12 34.77 18.72 46.88
CA LEU A 12 34.34 18.51 45.49
C LEU A 12 35.38 19.13 44.53
N ALA A 13 36.10 18.30 43.78
CA ALA A 13 36.98 18.76 42.72
C ALA A 13 36.17 19.07 41.44
N VAL A 14 36.11 20.34 41.06
CA VAL A 14 35.57 20.80 39.77
C VAL A 14 36.63 20.58 38.70
N GLN A 15 36.42 19.63 37.79
CA GLN A 15 37.24 19.50 36.58
C GLN A 15 36.77 20.52 35.54
N ARG A 16 37.61 21.55 35.32
CA ARG A 16 37.53 22.43 34.16
C ARG A 16 38.23 21.77 32.98
N ILE A 17 37.51 21.53 31.89
CA ILE A 17 38.11 21.24 30.59
C ILE A 17 38.32 22.57 29.86
N ALA A 18 39.54 22.75 29.36
CA ALA A 18 40.06 23.98 28.79
C ALA A 18 39.40 24.36 27.44
N LEU A 19 39.11 25.66 27.30
CA LEU A 19 38.78 26.31 26.04
C LEU A 19 39.98 26.25 25.08
N VAL A 20 39.79 25.66 23.89
CA VAL A 20 40.70 25.84 22.76
C VAL A 20 40.28 27.10 22.01
N HIS A 21 41.20 28.07 21.96
CA HIS A 21 41.07 29.33 21.23
C HIS A 21 41.43 29.15 19.75
N GLY A 22 40.73 29.88 18.86
CA GLY A 22 41.27 30.27 17.56
C GLY A 22 40.28 30.31 16.39
N LEU A 23 39.38 31.30 16.35
CA LEU A 23 38.71 31.72 15.11
C LEU A 23 39.54 32.84 14.45
N PRO A 24 39.81 32.81 13.13
CA PRO A 24 40.33 33.98 12.45
C PRO A 24 39.20 35.00 12.26
N ALA A 25 39.51 36.27 12.57
CA ALA A 25 38.69 37.41 12.22
C ALA A 25 39.10 37.92 10.84
N SER A 26 38.20 37.84 9.87
CA SER A 26 38.19 38.75 8.72
C SER A 26 36.78 38.81 8.15
N ALA A 27 36.23 40.02 8.15
CA ALA A 27 34.93 40.34 7.60
C ALA A 27 34.95 40.14 6.08
N ASP A 28 34.12 39.21 5.59
CA ASP A 28 33.64 39.26 4.22
C ASP A 28 32.12 39.24 4.20
N ARG A 29 31.59 40.17 3.43
CA ARG A 29 30.21 40.62 3.39
C ARG A 29 29.38 39.61 2.60
N PHE A 30 28.73 38.67 3.28
CA PHE A 30 27.75 37.79 2.63
C PHE A 30 26.49 38.62 2.31
N GLN A 31 26.31 38.98 1.03
CA GLN A 31 25.09 39.60 0.54
C GLN A 31 23.93 38.61 0.68
N LEU A 32 22.99 38.92 1.57
CA LEU A 32 21.66 38.33 1.56
C LEU A 32 20.93 38.83 0.32
N VAL A 33 20.85 37.98 -0.71
CA VAL A 33 19.97 38.18 -1.85
C VAL A 33 18.60 37.59 -1.50
N GLY A 34 17.57 38.44 -1.50
CA GLY A 34 16.15 38.05 -1.52
C GLY A 34 15.50 37.88 -0.14
N ARG A 35 14.92 38.96 0.41
CA ARG A 35 13.72 38.84 1.24
C ARG A 35 12.55 38.66 0.29
N GLU A 36 12.14 37.42 0.06
CA GLU A 36 10.81 37.16 -0.49
C GLU A 36 9.77 37.20 0.63
N ASP A 37 8.68 37.87 0.30
CA ASP A 37 7.56 38.21 1.15
C ASP A 37 6.82 36.94 1.62
N LEU A 38 6.72 36.74 2.93
CA LEU A 38 5.92 35.66 3.52
C LEU A 38 4.45 36.09 3.58
N SER A 39 3.82 36.22 2.41
CA SER A 39 2.37 36.40 2.30
C SER A 39 1.68 35.02 2.26
N PRO A 40 0.49 34.82 2.85
CA PRO A 40 -0.18 33.51 2.93
C PRO A 40 -0.69 32.96 1.60
N ASP A 41 -0.58 33.73 0.51
CA ASP A 41 -1.26 33.43 -0.76
C ASP A 41 -0.39 32.72 -1.80
N ASN A 42 0.86 32.34 -1.49
CA ASN A 42 1.76 31.72 -2.47
C ASN A 42 2.06 30.23 -2.16
N PHE A 43 1.03 29.39 -2.32
CA PHE A 43 1.16 27.94 -2.53
C PHE A 43 1.31 27.59 -4.01
N ASP A 44 1.76 28.52 -4.85
CA ASP A 44 1.99 28.22 -6.26
C ASP A 44 3.32 27.48 -6.43
N LEU A 45 3.24 26.17 -6.16
CA LEU A 45 4.30 25.23 -6.39
C LEU A 45 4.47 25.10 -7.91
N ALA A 46 5.69 25.31 -8.42
CA ALA A 46 6.01 25.14 -9.84
C ALA A 46 5.31 23.89 -10.43
N PRO A 47 4.66 23.98 -11.60
CA PRO A 47 3.92 22.87 -12.19
C PRO A 47 4.86 21.68 -12.39
N ARG A 48 4.57 20.54 -11.74
CA ARG A 48 5.32 19.31 -11.99
C ARG A 48 4.98 18.75 -13.37
N GLN A 49 6.03 18.29 -14.03
CA GLN A 49 6.07 17.65 -15.35
C GLN A 49 5.46 16.24 -15.29
N ASP A 50 4.78 15.84 -16.37
CA ASP A 50 4.32 14.50 -16.74
C ASP A 50 3.71 13.65 -15.61
N ILE A 51 2.46 13.96 -15.24
CA ILE A 51 1.64 13.07 -14.41
C ILE A 51 1.15 11.91 -15.30
N PRO A 52 1.40 10.63 -14.95
CA PRO A 52 0.88 9.50 -15.71
C PRO A 52 -0.64 9.54 -15.84
N ASP A 53 -1.19 9.05 -16.95
CA ASP A 53 -2.62 9.09 -17.25
C ASP A 53 -3.48 8.46 -16.13
N ALA A 54 -3.01 7.34 -15.54
CA ALA A 54 -3.62 6.70 -14.37
C ALA A 54 -3.88 7.66 -13.18
N LEU A 55 -3.05 8.70 -13.05
CA LEU A 55 -3.13 9.69 -11.96
C LEU A 55 -3.71 11.03 -12.42
N ALA A 56 -3.75 11.30 -13.73
CA ALA A 56 -4.16 12.58 -14.30
C ALA A 56 -5.62 12.95 -13.97
N GLY A 57 -6.46 11.95 -13.68
CA GLY A 57 -7.81 12.19 -13.23
C GLY A 57 -7.88 12.94 -11.90
N PHE A 58 -6.95 12.74 -10.96
CA PHE A 58 -7.07 13.22 -9.59
C PHE A 58 -6.80 14.73 -9.42
N PRO A 59 -7.39 15.38 -8.39
CA PRO A 59 -7.11 16.78 -8.08
C PRO A 59 -5.62 17.02 -7.81
N SER A 60 -5.02 17.93 -8.58
CA SER A 60 -3.57 18.18 -8.57
C SER A 60 -3.01 18.57 -7.19
N GLY A 61 -3.76 19.32 -6.37
CA GLY A 61 -3.33 19.72 -5.03
C GLY A 61 -3.05 18.53 -4.10
N PRO A 62 -4.08 17.77 -3.70
CA PRO A 62 -3.92 16.55 -2.90
C PRO A 62 -2.99 15.51 -3.53
N LEU A 63 -3.04 15.34 -4.86
CA LEU A 63 -2.16 14.41 -5.56
C LEU A 63 -0.68 14.81 -5.41
N ASN A 64 -0.35 16.09 -5.63
CA ASN A 64 1.02 16.59 -5.48
C ASN A 64 1.52 16.45 -4.04
N GLN A 65 0.65 16.67 -3.05
CA GLN A 65 0.98 16.44 -1.65
C GLN A 65 1.31 14.95 -1.40
N LEU A 66 0.53 14.04 -1.98
CA LEU A 66 0.72 12.60 -1.81
C LEU A 66 2.04 12.15 -2.44
N LEU A 67 2.30 12.56 -3.69
CA LEU A 67 3.54 12.22 -4.40
C LEU A 67 4.77 12.77 -3.67
N ARG A 68 4.66 13.94 -3.04
CA ARG A 68 5.74 14.49 -2.19
C ARG A 68 5.99 13.61 -0.98
N LEU A 69 4.94 13.20 -0.26
CA LEU A 69 5.09 12.33 0.91
C LEU A 69 5.84 11.05 0.56
N PHE A 70 5.44 10.37 -0.53
CA PHE A 70 6.14 9.17 -1.01
C PHE A 70 7.62 9.43 -1.34
N SER A 71 7.93 10.54 -2.02
CA SER A 71 9.32 10.90 -2.36
C SER A 71 10.20 11.26 -1.14
N THR A 72 9.58 11.65 -0.03
CA THR A 72 10.27 12.08 1.20
C THR A 72 10.20 11.04 2.33
N LEU A 73 9.69 9.84 2.04
CA LEU A 73 9.55 8.81 3.07
C LEU A 73 10.92 8.50 3.70
N PRO A 74 11.06 8.67 5.02
CA PRO A 74 12.31 8.38 5.70
C PRO A 74 12.62 6.88 5.61
N GLN A 75 13.88 6.55 5.32
CA GLN A 75 14.36 5.17 5.35
C GLN A 75 14.36 4.67 6.81
N GLY A 76 13.47 3.72 7.13
CA GLY A 76 13.43 3.06 8.45
C GLY A 76 12.04 2.95 9.08
N ALA A 77 11.76 1.83 9.75
CA ALA A 77 10.41 1.41 10.17
C ALA A 77 9.69 2.36 11.15
N VAL A 78 10.40 3.08 12.03
CA VAL A 78 9.78 3.89 13.10
C VAL A 78 9.14 5.17 12.56
N ALA A 79 9.72 5.75 11.51
CA ALA A 79 9.19 6.98 10.93
C ALA A 79 8.01 6.72 9.95
N LEU A 80 7.90 5.50 9.42
CA LEU A 80 6.90 5.14 8.41
C LEU A 80 5.47 4.98 8.97
N ASP A 81 5.30 4.54 10.22
CA ASP A 81 3.95 4.42 10.82
C ASP A 81 3.27 5.78 11.03
N ALA A 82 4.05 6.80 11.44
CA ALA A 82 3.55 8.16 11.56
C ALA A 82 3.16 8.74 10.20
N VAL A 83 3.90 8.42 9.13
CA VAL A 83 3.55 8.89 7.78
C VAL A 83 2.29 8.20 7.25
N GLY A 84 2.03 6.94 7.61
CA GLY A 84 0.77 6.27 7.28
C GLY A 84 -0.46 7.03 7.75
N LYS A 85 -0.39 7.70 8.91
CA LYS A 85 -1.48 8.55 9.44
C LYS A 85 -1.76 9.80 8.60
N ILE A 86 -0.86 10.16 7.69
CA ILE A 86 -1.01 11.27 6.74
C ILE A 86 -1.36 10.76 5.35
N ILE A 87 -0.69 9.69 4.89
CA ILE A 87 -0.93 9.09 3.58
C ILE A 87 -2.36 8.55 3.50
N THR A 88 -2.83 7.77 4.47
CA THR A 88 -4.16 7.14 4.39
C THR A 88 -5.29 8.15 4.23
N PRO A 89 -5.40 9.22 5.06
CA PRO A 89 -6.43 10.25 4.85
C PRO A 89 -6.28 11.00 3.53
N LEU A 90 -5.06 11.26 3.07
CA LEU A 90 -4.84 11.96 1.81
C LEU A 90 -5.27 11.12 0.60
N THR A 91 -4.97 9.83 0.61
CA THR A 91 -5.46 8.88 -0.39
C THR A 91 -6.99 8.75 -0.32
N GLN A 92 -7.60 8.81 0.87
CA GLN A 92 -9.07 8.86 0.98
C GLN A 92 -9.65 10.13 0.34
N VAL A 93 -9.03 11.30 0.53
CA VAL A 93 -9.45 12.54 -0.14
C VAL A 93 -9.41 12.41 -1.67
N LEU A 94 -8.39 11.72 -2.20
CA LEU A 94 -8.32 11.42 -3.63
C LEU A 94 -9.46 10.52 -4.08
N ALA A 95 -9.74 9.44 -3.34
CA ALA A 95 -10.86 8.54 -3.62
C ALA A 95 -12.21 9.27 -3.59
N ASP A 96 -12.45 10.06 -2.53
CA ASP A 96 -13.68 10.84 -2.35
C ASP A 96 -13.89 11.84 -3.49
N SER A 97 -12.82 12.47 -3.97
CA SER A 97 -12.88 13.41 -5.11
C SER A 97 -13.36 12.78 -6.41
N LYS A 98 -13.33 11.44 -6.50
CA LYS A 98 -13.78 10.64 -7.64
C LYS A 98 -15.00 9.77 -7.33
N GLY A 99 -15.52 9.81 -6.10
CA GLY A 99 -16.58 8.90 -5.67
C GLY A 99 -16.16 7.44 -5.68
N ILE A 100 -14.87 7.15 -5.51
CA ILE A 100 -14.34 5.78 -5.50
C ILE A 100 -14.56 5.16 -4.12
N GLU A 101 -15.24 4.02 -4.07
CA GLU A 101 -15.41 3.25 -2.84
C GLU A 101 -14.13 2.51 -2.46
N THR A 102 -13.53 2.89 -1.33
CA THR A 102 -12.30 2.27 -0.80
C THR A 102 -12.59 1.04 0.06
N THR A 103 -13.86 0.70 0.27
CA THR A 103 -14.33 -0.39 1.13
C THR A 103 -15.38 -1.24 0.41
N ARG A 104 -15.12 -2.55 0.28
CA ARG A 104 -16.04 -3.52 -0.33
C ARG A 104 -16.26 -4.70 0.60
N ASN A 105 -17.52 -5.06 0.86
CA ASN A 105 -17.92 -5.99 1.92
C ASN A 105 -19.03 -6.96 1.48
N ASP A 106 -19.04 -7.32 0.20
CA ASP A 106 -20.17 -8.02 -0.41
C ASP A 106 -20.40 -9.39 0.28
N LEU A 107 -19.33 -10.12 0.60
CA LEU A 107 -19.42 -11.41 1.30
C LEU A 107 -19.81 -11.22 2.77
N ALA A 108 -19.20 -10.26 3.47
CA ALA A 108 -19.51 -9.95 4.85
C ALA A 108 -20.98 -9.53 5.04
N ASN A 109 -21.56 -8.86 4.04
CA ASN A 109 -22.94 -8.39 4.01
C ASN A 109 -23.94 -9.43 3.48
N GLY A 110 -23.47 -10.62 3.09
CA GLY A 110 -24.33 -11.70 2.58
C GLY A 110 -24.94 -11.39 1.21
N ALA A 111 -24.19 -10.73 0.32
CA ALA A 111 -24.60 -10.53 -1.06
C ALA A 111 -24.94 -11.87 -1.74
N PRO A 112 -25.87 -11.89 -2.71
CA PRO A 112 -26.16 -13.08 -3.52
C PRO A 112 -24.90 -13.63 -4.21
N CYS A 113 -24.93 -14.90 -4.58
CA CYS A 113 -23.82 -15.49 -5.32
C CYS A 113 -23.62 -14.80 -6.66
N ALA A 114 -22.38 -14.38 -6.88
CA ALA A 114 -21.93 -13.77 -8.11
C ALA A 114 -21.26 -14.81 -9.03
N ALA A 115 -21.21 -14.51 -10.33
CA ALA A 115 -20.46 -15.32 -11.30
C ALA A 115 -18.95 -15.30 -10.98
N VAL A 116 -18.43 -14.12 -10.63
CA VAL A 116 -17.06 -13.90 -10.18
C VAL A 116 -17.07 -13.33 -8.77
N THR A 117 -16.17 -13.84 -7.92
CA THR A 117 -15.95 -13.29 -6.58
C THR A 117 -14.48 -12.98 -6.39
N VAL A 118 -14.17 -11.72 -6.08
CA VAL A 118 -12.80 -11.27 -5.80
C VAL A 118 -12.62 -11.09 -4.29
N VAL A 119 -11.61 -11.75 -3.73
CA VAL A 119 -11.11 -11.44 -2.38
C VAL A 119 -9.81 -10.66 -2.55
N PHE A 120 -9.82 -9.38 -2.19
CA PHE A 120 -8.75 -8.43 -2.50
C PHE A 120 -8.05 -7.89 -1.25
N ALA A 121 -6.73 -7.90 -1.23
CA ALA A 121 -5.93 -7.24 -0.20
C ALA A 121 -5.27 -5.96 -0.73
N ARG A 122 -5.55 -4.82 -0.08
CA ARG A 122 -5.02 -3.49 -0.47
C ARG A 122 -3.50 -3.34 -0.23
N GLY A 123 -2.94 -2.21 -0.65
CA GLY A 123 -1.55 -1.84 -0.41
C GLY A 123 -1.30 -1.22 0.98
N THR A 124 -0.02 -1.09 1.33
CA THR A 124 0.39 -0.41 2.58
C THR A 124 -0.19 1.00 2.62
N THR A 125 -0.82 1.38 3.74
CA THR A 125 -1.41 2.69 4.01
C THR A 125 -2.56 3.10 3.09
N GLU A 126 -3.06 2.19 2.24
CA GLU A 126 -4.27 2.47 1.49
C GLU A 126 -5.50 2.53 2.41
N PRO A 127 -6.49 3.38 2.08
CA PRO A 127 -7.70 3.53 2.87
C PRO A 127 -8.67 2.35 2.69
N GLY A 128 -9.64 2.26 3.59
CA GLY A 128 -10.67 1.23 3.57
C GLY A 128 -10.09 -0.19 3.62
N ASN A 129 -10.68 -1.11 2.86
CA ASN A 129 -10.22 -2.51 2.77
C ASN A 129 -9.77 -2.94 1.35
N VAL A 130 -10.03 -2.12 0.32
CA VAL A 130 -9.59 -2.35 -1.06
C VAL A 130 -8.72 -1.24 -1.65
N GLY A 131 -8.56 -0.11 -0.96
CA GLY A 131 -7.66 0.96 -1.38
C GLY A 131 -8.15 1.76 -2.59
N LEU A 132 -7.22 2.29 -3.37
CA LEU A 132 -7.49 3.23 -4.46
C LEU A 132 -6.80 2.83 -5.77
N PHE A 133 -5.51 2.45 -5.74
CA PHE A 133 -4.69 2.48 -6.94
C PHE A 133 -4.86 1.28 -7.88
N ALA A 134 -5.10 0.09 -7.32
CA ALA A 134 -5.22 -1.14 -8.10
C ALA A 134 -6.59 -1.81 -7.95
N GLY A 135 -7.14 -1.83 -6.73
CA GLY A 135 -8.38 -2.55 -6.40
C GLY A 135 -9.58 -2.02 -7.20
N PRO A 136 -10.07 -0.79 -6.92
CA PRO A 136 -11.25 -0.26 -7.62
C PRO A 136 -11.14 -0.26 -9.15
N PRO A 137 -10.04 0.21 -9.77
CA PRO A 137 -9.90 0.13 -11.24
C PRO A 137 -10.04 -1.30 -11.78
N PHE A 138 -9.43 -2.29 -11.10
CA PHE A 138 -9.55 -3.69 -11.48
C PHE A 138 -10.98 -4.23 -11.35
N PHE A 139 -11.71 -3.84 -10.30
CA PHE A 139 -13.09 -4.29 -10.13
C PHE A 139 -14.03 -3.65 -11.16
N ASP A 140 -13.80 -2.37 -11.49
CA ASP A 140 -14.57 -1.66 -12.50
C ASP A 140 -14.34 -2.29 -13.87
N ALA A 141 -13.09 -2.55 -14.25
CA ALA A 141 -12.75 -3.25 -15.50
C ALA A 141 -13.33 -4.67 -15.55
N LEU A 142 -13.32 -5.40 -14.42
CA LEU A 142 -14.01 -6.70 -14.33
C LEU A 142 -15.51 -6.57 -14.53
N SER A 143 -16.15 -5.60 -13.88
CA SER A 143 -17.58 -5.38 -13.99
C SER A 143 -17.98 -4.98 -15.42
N GLU A 144 -17.17 -4.18 -16.10
CA GLU A 144 -17.40 -3.77 -17.49
C GLU A 144 -17.31 -4.98 -18.45
N GLN A 145 -16.29 -5.83 -18.28
CA GLN A 145 -16.08 -6.98 -19.16
C GLN A 145 -16.98 -8.19 -18.81
N LEU A 146 -17.61 -8.21 -17.63
CA LEU A 146 -18.57 -9.25 -17.23
C LEU A 146 -19.96 -9.05 -17.84
N GLU A 147 -20.26 -7.86 -18.34
CA GLU A 147 -21.56 -7.47 -18.89
C GLU A 147 -22.73 -7.86 -17.95
N ASP A 148 -23.57 -8.83 -18.35
CA ASP A 148 -24.73 -9.32 -17.59
C ASP A 148 -24.35 -10.23 -16.41
N SER A 149 -23.09 -10.66 -16.31
CA SER A 149 -22.59 -11.50 -15.22
C SER A 149 -22.32 -10.68 -13.96
N SER A 150 -22.69 -11.23 -12.81
CA SER A 150 -22.52 -10.54 -11.53
C SER A 150 -21.09 -10.66 -10.98
N LEU A 151 -20.64 -9.58 -10.34
CA LEU A 151 -19.37 -9.49 -9.61
C LEU A 151 -19.66 -9.25 -8.11
N ALA A 152 -18.97 -10.00 -7.24
CA ALA A 152 -18.89 -9.70 -5.82
C ALA A 152 -17.45 -9.41 -5.42
N VAL A 153 -17.22 -8.39 -4.60
CA VAL A 153 -15.90 -8.00 -4.10
C VAL A 153 -15.91 -7.98 -2.58
N GLN A 154 -14.89 -8.61 -2.00
CA GLN A 154 -14.64 -8.58 -0.57
C GLN A 154 -13.20 -8.12 -0.30
N GLY A 155 -13.06 -7.00 0.37
CA GLY A 155 -11.77 -6.56 0.88
C GLY A 155 -11.30 -7.40 2.07
N VAL A 156 -10.00 -7.59 2.17
CA VAL A 156 -9.34 -8.24 3.31
C VAL A 156 -9.19 -7.22 4.43
N GLU A 157 -9.68 -7.59 5.61
CA GLU A 157 -9.61 -6.78 6.83
C GLU A 157 -8.28 -7.02 7.54
N TYR A 158 -7.38 -6.05 7.41
CA TYR A 158 -6.08 -6.07 8.07
C TYR A 158 -5.48 -4.66 8.16
N PRO A 159 -4.44 -4.46 9.01
CA PRO A 159 -3.92 -3.12 9.28
C PRO A 159 -3.31 -2.40 8.08
N ALA A 160 -2.72 -3.15 7.13
CA ALA A 160 -1.97 -2.60 6.00
C ALA A 160 -0.95 -1.52 6.40
N THR A 161 -0.20 -1.72 7.49
CA THR A 161 0.83 -0.76 7.95
C THR A 161 2.21 -1.19 7.47
N PHE A 162 3.19 -0.29 7.52
CA PHE A 162 4.59 -0.66 7.25
C PHE A 162 5.10 -1.73 8.23
N ALA A 163 4.58 -1.76 9.47
CA ALA A 163 4.93 -2.80 10.43
C ALA A 163 4.40 -4.19 10.02
N SER A 164 3.21 -4.29 9.41
CA SER A 164 2.70 -5.54 8.87
C SER A 164 3.34 -5.93 7.53
N PHE A 165 3.83 -4.95 6.75
CA PHE A 165 4.65 -5.21 5.55
C PHE A 165 5.88 -6.06 5.89
N ASN A 166 6.60 -5.66 6.93
CA ASN A 166 7.81 -6.36 7.40
C ASN A 166 7.55 -7.77 7.95
N GLN A 167 6.29 -8.18 8.05
CA GLN A 167 5.84 -9.51 8.46
C GLN A 167 5.27 -10.32 7.28
N ASN A 168 5.70 -10.02 6.04
CA ASN A 168 5.28 -10.71 4.81
C ASN A 168 3.75 -10.76 4.60
N GLY A 169 3.02 -9.72 5.04
CA GLY A 169 1.55 -9.67 4.89
C GLY A 169 0.79 -10.71 5.71
N THR A 170 1.44 -11.41 6.65
CA THR A 170 0.80 -12.46 7.47
C THR A 170 -0.40 -11.97 8.27
N ALA A 171 -0.45 -10.68 8.62
CA ALA A 171 -1.58 -10.07 9.32
C ALA A 171 -2.92 -10.15 8.55
N GLY A 172 -2.89 -10.23 7.20
CA GLY A 172 -4.08 -10.35 6.37
C GLY A 172 -4.54 -11.79 6.12
N VAL A 173 -3.67 -12.78 6.37
CA VAL A 173 -3.94 -14.20 6.07
C VAL A 173 -5.22 -14.72 6.74
N PRO A 174 -5.51 -14.42 8.03
CA PRO A 174 -6.73 -14.90 8.66
C PRO A 174 -8.01 -14.36 7.98
N SER A 175 -8.03 -13.09 7.60
CA SER A 175 -9.20 -12.49 6.94
C SER A 175 -9.36 -13.01 5.51
N MET A 176 -8.28 -13.08 4.73
CA MET A 176 -8.33 -13.62 3.37
C MET A 176 -8.77 -15.09 3.37
N THR A 177 -8.21 -15.91 4.26
CA THR A 177 -8.59 -17.33 4.42
C THR A 177 -10.07 -17.48 4.80
N LYS A 178 -10.56 -16.65 5.73
CA LYS A 178 -11.98 -16.63 6.11
C LYS A 178 -12.88 -16.41 4.90
N PHE A 179 -12.60 -15.37 4.11
CA PHE A 179 -13.45 -15.01 2.98
C PHE A 179 -13.31 -15.95 1.79
N ILE A 180 -12.15 -16.54 1.55
CA ILE A 180 -11.97 -17.64 0.58
C ILE A 180 -12.86 -18.82 0.95
N ASN A 181 -12.81 -19.27 2.21
CA ASN A 181 -13.64 -20.38 2.67
C ASN A 181 -15.13 -20.02 2.60
N GLN A 182 -15.50 -18.81 3.01
CA GLN A 182 -16.88 -18.33 2.93
C GLN A 182 -17.40 -18.31 1.48
N ALA A 183 -16.61 -17.82 0.52
CA ALA A 183 -16.96 -17.81 -0.89
C ALA A 183 -17.20 -19.23 -1.41
N LEU A 184 -16.26 -20.15 -1.15
CA LEU A 184 -16.33 -21.53 -1.65
C LEU A 184 -17.44 -22.36 -1.00
N THR A 185 -17.84 -22.03 0.23
CA THR A 185 -18.95 -22.70 0.93
C THR A 185 -20.30 -22.12 0.51
N SER A 186 -20.43 -20.80 0.46
CA SER A 186 -21.72 -20.13 0.20
C SER A 186 -22.07 -20.12 -1.28
N CYS A 187 -21.06 -20.02 -2.15
CA CYS A 187 -21.19 -19.88 -3.59
C CYS A 187 -20.23 -20.84 -4.31
N PRO A 188 -20.45 -22.16 -4.24
CA PRO A 188 -19.51 -23.15 -4.78
C PRO A 188 -19.28 -23.07 -6.29
N ASN A 189 -20.17 -22.37 -7.02
CA ASN A 189 -20.05 -22.16 -8.46
C ASN A 189 -19.35 -20.84 -8.84
N THR A 190 -19.04 -19.97 -7.87
CA THR A 190 -18.34 -18.70 -8.16
C THR A 190 -16.94 -18.97 -8.68
N LYS A 191 -16.50 -18.15 -9.63
CA LYS A 191 -15.10 -18.10 -10.05
C LYS A 191 -14.35 -17.24 -9.05
N LEU A 192 -13.80 -17.90 -8.02
CA LEU A 192 -13.09 -17.23 -6.94
C LEU A 192 -11.71 -16.74 -7.39
N VAL A 193 -11.48 -15.44 -7.26
CA VAL A 193 -10.22 -14.75 -7.54
C VAL A 193 -9.57 -14.32 -6.23
N MET A 194 -8.30 -14.68 -6.06
CA MET A 194 -7.45 -14.07 -5.03
C MET A 194 -6.67 -12.92 -5.66
N SER A 195 -6.72 -11.74 -5.07
CA SER A 195 -5.94 -10.62 -5.60
C SER A 195 -5.38 -9.72 -4.51
N GLY A 196 -4.30 -9.02 -4.83
CA GLY A 196 -3.74 -8.03 -3.92
C GLY A 196 -2.67 -7.17 -4.55
N TYR A 197 -2.47 -6.00 -3.96
CA TYR A 197 -1.56 -4.97 -4.43
C TYR A 197 -0.48 -4.68 -3.38
N SER A 198 0.79 -4.57 -3.78
CA SER A 198 1.90 -4.22 -2.88
C SER A 198 2.01 -5.17 -1.69
N GLN A 199 1.81 -4.69 -0.46
CA GLN A 199 1.67 -5.55 0.73
C GLN A 199 0.59 -6.62 0.58
N GLY A 200 -0.52 -6.30 -0.07
CA GLY A 200 -1.60 -7.23 -0.34
C GLY A 200 -1.19 -8.41 -1.21
N ALA A 201 -0.22 -8.24 -2.10
CA ALA A 201 0.36 -9.36 -2.85
C ALA A 201 1.12 -10.33 -1.92
N LEU A 202 1.78 -9.82 -0.87
CA LEU A 202 2.38 -10.66 0.17
C LEU A 202 1.30 -11.38 1.00
N VAL A 203 0.15 -10.74 1.26
CA VAL A 203 -1.02 -11.39 1.89
C VAL A 203 -1.51 -12.55 1.02
N VAL A 204 -1.65 -12.36 -0.29
CA VAL A 204 -2.04 -13.39 -1.26
C VAL A 204 -1.06 -14.57 -1.23
N ARG A 205 0.25 -14.30 -1.33
CA ARG A 205 1.30 -15.33 -1.32
C ARG A 205 1.29 -16.13 -0.02
N SER A 206 1.23 -15.46 1.12
CA SER A 206 1.21 -16.10 2.43
C SER A 206 -0.07 -16.90 2.65
N THR A 207 -1.21 -16.40 2.16
CA THR A 207 -2.49 -17.13 2.20
C THR A 207 -2.41 -18.39 1.34
N ALA A 208 -1.94 -18.27 0.09
CA ALA A 208 -1.80 -19.40 -0.82
C ALA A 208 -0.87 -20.50 -0.27
N ALA A 209 0.23 -20.12 0.37
CA ALA A 209 1.15 -21.06 1.03
C ALA A 209 0.53 -21.75 2.27
N SER A 210 -0.44 -21.11 2.93
CA SER A 210 -1.10 -21.65 4.13
C SER A 210 -2.33 -22.51 3.84
N LEU A 211 -2.96 -22.32 2.67
CA LEU A 211 -4.19 -23.01 2.31
C LEU A 211 -3.93 -24.49 1.97
N PRO A 212 -4.87 -25.40 2.29
CA PRO A 212 -4.83 -26.77 1.77
C PRO A 212 -4.80 -26.78 0.24
N ALA A 213 -4.04 -27.69 -0.36
CA ALA A 213 -3.96 -27.81 -1.83
C ALA A 213 -5.34 -28.01 -2.47
N ALA A 214 -6.24 -28.74 -1.81
CA ALA A 214 -7.62 -28.92 -2.26
C ALA A 214 -8.46 -27.63 -2.26
N THR A 215 -8.16 -26.69 -1.36
CA THR A 215 -8.79 -25.36 -1.36
C THR A 215 -8.21 -24.49 -2.45
N MET A 216 -6.87 -24.44 -2.58
CA MET A 216 -6.21 -23.71 -3.66
C MET A 216 -6.63 -24.22 -5.04
N ALA A 217 -6.88 -25.51 -5.21
CA ALA A 217 -7.38 -26.08 -6.47
C ALA A 217 -8.72 -25.48 -6.92
N LYS A 218 -9.56 -25.01 -5.98
CA LYS A 218 -10.86 -24.38 -6.27
C LYS A 218 -10.77 -22.88 -6.59
N VAL A 219 -9.63 -22.24 -6.34
CA VAL A 219 -9.39 -20.85 -6.75
C VAL A 219 -9.28 -20.81 -8.27
N ASN A 220 -10.04 -19.92 -8.92
CA ASN A 220 -10.04 -19.76 -10.37
C ASN A 220 -8.75 -19.13 -10.87
N SER A 221 -8.36 -18.00 -10.28
CA SER A 221 -7.18 -17.23 -10.67
C SER A 221 -6.60 -16.45 -9.49
N VAL A 222 -5.32 -16.11 -9.62
CA VAL A 222 -4.58 -15.26 -8.70
C VAL A 222 -3.98 -14.09 -9.48
N VAL A 223 -4.27 -12.86 -9.07
CA VAL A 223 -3.76 -11.66 -9.74
C VAL A 223 -3.09 -10.74 -8.72
N THR A 224 -1.81 -10.43 -8.88
CA THR A 224 -1.09 -9.50 -8.01
C THR A 224 -0.56 -8.29 -8.78
N PHE A 225 -0.61 -7.13 -8.15
CA PHE A 225 -0.09 -5.86 -8.67
C PHE A 225 1.04 -5.37 -7.77
N GLY A 226 2.17 -4.94 -8.33
CA GLY A 226 3.28 -4.41 -7.53
C GLY A 226 3.83 -5.40 -6.51
N ASP A 227 3.99 -6.65 -6.93
CA ASP A 227 4.25 -7.78 -6.04
C ASP A 227 5.72 -7.84 -5.57
N PRO A 228 6.03 -7.64 -4.27
CA PRO A 228 7.40 -7.70 -3.76
C PRO A 228 8.01 -9.11 -3.80
N GLY A 229 7.19 -10.15 -4.02
CA GLY A 229 7.65 -11.53 -4.19
C GLY A 229 7.98 -11.91 -5.63
N ASN A 230 7.86 -10.99 -6.59
CA ASN A 230 8.25 -11.18 -7.99
C ASN A 230 9.77 -11.44 -8.12
N PRO A 231 10.24 -12.34 -9.03
CA PRO A 231 9.49 -13.22 -9.94
C PRO A 231 9.17 -14.60 -9.34
N GLY A 232 9.20 -14.76 -8.01
CA GLY A 232 8.89 -16.03 -7.36
C GLY A 232 7.46 -16.48 -7.65
N PRO A 233 7.21 -17.80 -7.83
CA PRO A 233 5.87 -18.32 -8.09
C PRO A 233 4.97 -18.18 -6.86
N ILE A 234 3.65 -18.12 -7.09
CA ILE A 234 2.65 -18.21 -6.02
C ILE A 234 2.28 -19.69 -5.83
N THR A 235 2.48 -20.21 -4.62
CA THR A 235 2.26 -21.62 -4.28
C THR A 235 0.84 -22.07 -4.64
N GLY A 236 0.74 -23.12 -5.47
CA GLY A 236 -0.54 -23.72 -5.85
C GLY A 236 -1.33 -22.97 -6.93
N ALA A 237 -0.70 -21.99 -7.60
CA ALA A 237 -1.33 -21.16 -8.63
C ALA A 237 -0.57 -21.10 -9.97
N GLN A 238 0.33 -22.06 -10.23
CA GLN A 238 1.28 -22.05 -11.35
C GLN A 238 0.66 -21.78 -12.73
N ASP A 239 -0.53 -22.31 -13.02
CA ASP A 239 -1.19 -22.16 -14.33
C ASP A 239 -2.35 -21.14 -14.33
N LYS A 240 -2.50 -20.40 -13.24
CA LYS A 240 -3.62 -19.48 -13.00
C LYS A 240 -3.20 -18.19 -12.30
N THR A 241 -1.92 -17.83 -12.41
CA THR A 241 -1.36 -16.62 -11.83
C THR A 241 -1.05 -15.59 -12.90
N LEU A 242 -1.38 -14.33 -12.63
CA LEU A 242 -0.85 -13.15 -13.32
C LEU A 242 -0.20 -12.24 -12.27
N ILE A 243 1.11 -12.01 -12.40
CA ILE A 243 1.86 -11.05 -11.57
C ILE A 243 2.17 -9.85 -12.46
N ILE A 244 1.69 -8.67 -12.08
CA ILE A 244 1.88 -7.42 -12.82
C ILE A 244 2.85 -6.55 -12.03
N CYS A 245 4.01 -6.28 -12.64
CA CYS A 245 5.08 -5.44 -12.11
C CYS A 245 5.56 -4.50 -13.22
N HIS A 246 5.43 -3.19 -13.00
CA HIS A 246 5.95 -2.18 -13.92
C HIS A 246 7.48 -2.15 -13.89
N GLU A 247 8.10 -1.77 -15.01
CA GLU A 247 9.56 -1.82 -15.18
C GLU A 247 10.31 -1.01 -14.12
N ASN A 248 9.82 0.20 -13.77
CA ASN A 248 10.44 1.05 -12.75
C ASN A 248 9.72 1.02 -11.40
N ASP A 249 8.89 0.00 -11.16
CA ASP A 249 8.41 -0.27 -9.82
C ASP A 249 9.51 -0.95 -8.99
N ALA A 250 10.17 -0.17 -8.14
CA ALA A 250 11.20 -0.69 -7.26
C ALA A 250 10.65 -1.63 -6.18
N VAL A 251 9.35 -1.58 -5.82
CA VAL A 251 8.75 -2.47 -4.82
C VAL A 251 8.80 -3.93 -5.29
N CYS A 252 8.57 -4.18 -6.58
CA CYS A 252 8.73 -5.50 -7.20
C CYS A 252 10.16 -6.05 -7.13
N GLN A 253 11.14 -5.22 -6.76
CA GLN A 253 12.55 -5.56 -6.64
C GLN A 253 13.04 -5.42 -5.18
N GLY A 254 12.13 -5.28 -4.21
CA GLY A 254 12.44 -5.11 -2.78
C GLY A 254 12.84 -3.67 -2.38
N GLY A 255 12.61 -2.70 -3.26
CA GLY A 255 12.85 -1.27 -3.04
C GLY A 255 11.66 -0.51 -2.47
N PHE A 256 11.74 0.81 -2.52
CA PHE A 256 10.71 1.74 -2.02
C PHE A 256 9.71 2.13 -3.11
N ILE A 257 8.56 2.69 -2.69
CA ILE A 257 7.48 3.13 -3.58
C ILE A 257 7.97 4.19 -4.56
N THR A 258 7.78 3.94 -5.86
CA THR A 258 7.99 4.90 -6.96
C THR A 258 6.63 5.38 -7.51
N VAL A 259 6.64 6.32 -8.46
CA VAL A 259 5.40 6.74 -9.13
C VAL A 259 4.78 5.58 -9.90
N ASP A 260 5.59 4.76 -10.59
CA ASP A 260 5.12 3.58 -11.33
C ASP A 260 4.34 2.60 -10.43
N HIS A 261 4.69 2.49 -9.14
CA HIS A 261 3.95 1.67 -8.18
C HIS A 261 2.50 2.16 -7.97
N LEU A 262 2.17 3.41 -8.32
CA LEU A 262 0.84 4.01 -8.15
C LEU A 262 -0.01 3.97 -9.43
N THR A 263 0.46 3.33 -10.50
CA THR A 263 -0.14 3.42 -11.85
C THR A 263 -0.83 2.13 -12.32
N TYR A 264 -1.06 1.17 -11.43
CA TYR A 264 -1.68 -0.12 -11.78
C TYR A 264 -3.14 -0.07 -12.27
N ALA A 265 -3.76 1.12 -12.25
CA ALA A 265 -5.02 1.34 -12.96
C ALA A 265 -4.87 1.08 -14.48
N ASP A 266 -3.69 1.32 -15.05
CA ASP A 266 -3.40 1.10 -16.47
C ASP A 266 -3.50 -0.38 -16.87
N ASP A 267 -3.28 -1.32 -15.93
CA ASP A 267 -3.36 -2.76 -16.20
C ASP A 267 -4.73 -3.37 -15.89
N ALA A 268 -5.69 -2.60 -15.38
CA ALA A 268 -6.96 -3.11 -14.89
C ALA A 268 -7.70 -3.96 -15.93
N SER A 269 -7.75 -3.48 -17.18
CA SER A 269 -8.38 -4.19 -18.30
C SER A 269 -7.68 -5.51 -18.62
N THR A 270 -6.34 -5.54 -18.57
CA THR A 270 -5.54 -6.76 -18.81
C THR A 270 -5.75 -7.78 -17.69
N ALA A 271 -5.79 -7.31 -16.44
CA ALA A 271 -6.05 -8.15 -15.27
C ALA A 271 -7.47 -8.76 -15.32
N ALA A 272 -8.48 -7.96 -15.68
CA ALA A 272 -9.85 -8.42 -15.87
C ALA A 272 -9.94 -9.49 -16.96
N ALA A 273 -9.36 -9.24 -18.14
CA ALA A 273 -9.37 -10.18 -19.26
C ALA A 273 -8.72 -11.53 -18.88
N PHE A 274 -7.62 -11.50 -18.13
CA PHE A 274 -6.99 -12.72 -17.61
C PHE A 274 -7.91 -13.52 -16.69
N VAL A 275 -8.62 -12.85 -15.77
CA VAL A 275 -9.57 -13.51 -14.86
C VAL A 275 -10.69 -14.19 -15.65
N LEU A 276 -11.27 -13.50 -16.63
CA LEU A 276 -12.38 -14.01 -17.44
C LEU A 276 -11.94 -15.17 -18.33
N GLN A 277 -10.75 -15.06 -18.94
CA GLN A 277 -10.13 -16.17 -19.66
C GLN A 277 -9.98 -17.42 -18.78
N LYS A 278 -9.50 -17.27 -17.54
CA LYS A 278 -9.37 -18.41 -16.60
C LYS A 278 -10.72 -18.94 -16.15
N ALA A 279 -11.72 -18.08 -16.06
CA ALA A 279 -13.09 -18.43 -15.73
C ALA A 279 -13.81 -19.19 -16.86
N GLY A 280 -13.33 -19.11 -18.10
CA GLY A 280 -14.03 -19.58 -19.29
C GLY A 280 -15.28 -18.73 -19.59
N ILE A 281 -15.19 -17.43 -19.30
CA ILE A 281 -16.21 -16.43 -19.63
C ILE A 281 -15.60 -15.62 -20.78
N ASP A 282 -16.19 -15.73 -21.96
CA ASP A 282 -15.75 -14.96 -23.12
C ASP A 282 -16.25 -13.51 -22.97
N SER A 283 -15.35 -12.54 -23.10
CA SER A 283 -15.69 -11.14 -23.34
C SER A 283 -15.89 -10.98 -24.85
N GLU A 284 -17.12 -10.76 -25.31
CA GLU A 284 -17.38 -10.48 -26.74
C GLU A 284 -16.80 -9.13 -27.20
#